data_AF-A0A954TY59-F1
#
_entry.id   AF-A0A954TY59-F1
#
_cell.length_a   1.000
_cell.length_b   1.000
_cell.length_c   1.000
_cell.angle_alpha   90.00
_cell.angle_beta   90.00
_cell.angle_gamma   90.00
#
_symmetry.space_group_name_H-M   'P 1'
#
loop_
_entity.id
_entity.type
_entity.pdbx_description
1 polymer ?
#
loop_
_entity_poly.entity_id
_entity_poly.type
_entity_poly.pdbx_seq_one_letter_code
_entity_poly.pdbx_strand_id
1 'polypeptide(L)'
;MPYSNGMTDSKRGPSSTPRVLATDLDGTLIPLAGSEGNATDLVTLAKQLCARDIKLVFVTGRHFASVEAAIVEHRLPLPDWVICDVGTTIYERQTDHSFKQLA
;
A
#
# COMPACT_ATOMS: atom_id res chain seq x y z
N MET A 1 35.87 39.66 21.75
CA MET A 1 35.75 38.97 20.45
C MET A 1 35.01 37.65 20.69
N PRO A 2 33.75 37.51 20.26
CA PRO A 2 33.00 36.26 20.40
C PRO A 2 33.35 35.30 19.26
N TYR A 3 33.52 34.02 19.57
CA TYR A 3 33.56 32.95 18.56
C TYR A 3 32.13 32.47 18.29
N SER A 4 31.68 32.71 17.06
CA SER A 4 30.52 32.08 16.43
C SER A 4 30.97 30.79 15.75
N ASN A 5 30.25 29.70 15.96
CA ASN A 5 29.93 28.65 14.98
C ASN A 5 29.16 27.57 15.76
N GLY A 6 27.87 27.38 15.52
CA GLY A 6 27.41 26.82 14.27
C GLY A 6 26.94 25.40 14.60
N MET A 7 25.78 25.31 15.26
CA MET A 7 25.10 24.05 15.52
C MET A 7 24.55 23.57 14.17
N THR A 8 25.38 22.89 13.39
CA THR A 8 24.92 22.18 12.19
C THR A 8 24.22 20.91 12.66
N ASP A 9 22.91 20.98 12.75
CA ASP A 9 22.05 19.81 12.91
C ASP A 9 22.16 18.95 11.64
N SER A 10 23.18 18.09 11.62
CA SER A 10 23.57 17.26 10.49
C SER A 10 23.15 15.83 10.76
N LYS A 11 21.83 15.59 10.82
CA LYS A 11 21.27 14.24 10.77
C LYS A 11 19.98 14.15 9.94
N ARG A 12 20.08 14.37 8.63
CA ARG A 12 19.22 13.63 7.70
C ARG A 12 19.96 12.37 7.27
N GLY A 13 19.60 11.24 7.88
CA GLY A 13 19.91 9.91 7.34
C GLY A 13 19.30 9.74 5.94
N PRO A 14 19.61 8.64 5.22
CA PRO A 14 19.32 8.54 3.79
C PRO A 14 17.86 8.87 3.51
N SER A 15 17.62 9.88 2.67
CA SER A 15 16.29 10.18 2.15
C SER A 15 15.90 9.04 1.20
N SER A 16 15.42 7.93 1.74
CA SER A 16 14.76 6.91 0.94
C SER A 16 13.48 7.54 0.41
N THR A 17 13.46 7.90 -0.87
CA THR A 17 12.22 8.28 -1.55
C THR A 17 11.18 7.19 -1.25
N PRO A 18 10.02 7.53 -0.67
CA PRO A 18 9.02 6.52 -0.34
C PRO A 18 8.64 5.75 -1.61
N ARG A 19 8.74 4.43 -1.53
CA ARG A 19 8.46 3.53 -2.66
C ARG A 19 7.08 2.94 -2.46
N VAL A 20 6.16 3.30 -3.35
CA VAL A 20 4.77 2.90 -3.26
C VAL A 20 4.34 2.30 -4.60
N LEU A 21 3.60 1.20 -4.55
CA LEU A 21 2.77 0.71 -5.64
C LEU A 21 1.31 1.04 -5.30
N ALA A 22 0.75 2.02 -6.00
CA ALA A 22 -0.68 2.31 -5.96
C ALA A 22 -1.36 1.62 -7.15
N THR A 23 -2.45 0.90 -6.91
CA THR A 23 -3.08 0.08 -7.94
C THR A 23 -4.60 0.04 -7.77
N ASP A 24 -5.31 0.02 -8.90
CA ASP A 24 -6.72 -0.31 -8.94
C ASP A 24 -6.95 -1.82 -8.75
N LEU A 25 -8.19 -2.21 -8.46
CA LEU A 25 -8.57 -3.59 -8.21
C LEU A 25 -9.22 -4.23 -9.43
N ASP A 26 -10.37 -3.73 -9.85
CA ASP A 26 -11.21 -4.35 -10.88
C ASP A 26 -10.55 -4.26 -12.26
N GLY A 27 -10.33 -5.41 -12.90
CA GLY A 27 -9.63 -5.46 -14.20
C GLY A 27 -8.14 -5.09 -14.13
N THR A 28 -7.59 -4.88 -12.93
CA THR A 28 -6.18 -4.54 -12.70
C THR A 28 -5.50 -5.57 -11.81
N LEU A 29 -5.72 -5.52 -10.49
CA LEU A 29 -5.08 -6.44 -9.54
C LEU A 29 -5.90 -7.72 -9.29
N ILE A 30 -7.23 -7.64 -9.36
CA ILE A 30 -8.09 -8.81 -9.23
C ILE A 30 -7.88 -9.73 -10.44
N PRO A 31 -7.55 -11.02 -10.22
CA PRO A 31 -7.38 -11.97 -11.32
C PRO A 31 -8.64 -12.10 -12.18
N LEU A 32 -8.44 -12.06 -13.50
CA LEU A 32 -9.49 -12.39 -14.46
C LEU A 32 -9.78 -13.90 -14.42
N ALA A 33 -11.05 -14.26 -14.57
CA ALA A 33 -11.47 -15.65 -14.67
C ALA A 33 -10.78 -16.36 -15.85
N GLY A 34 -10.39 -17.62 -15.66
CA GLY A 34 -9.72 -18.43 -16.68
C GLY A 34 -8.20 -18.21 -16.80
N SER A 35 -7.62 -17.32 -15.99
CA SER A 35 -6.17 -17.07 -15.97
C SER A 35 -5.53 -17.59 -14.68
N GLU A 36 -5.34 -18.91 -14.60
CA GLU A 36 -4.82 -19.60 -13.40
C GLU A 36 -3.44 -19.08 -12.93
N GLY A 37 -2.61 -18.59 -13.87
CA GLY A 37 -1.30 -18.01 -13.57
C GLY A 37 -1.37 -16.77 -12.67
N ASN A 38 -2.43 -15.97 -12.79
CA ASN A 38 -2.56 -14.68 -12.09
C ASN A 38 -2.55 -14.85 -10.56
N ALA A 39 -3.11 -15.95 -10.04
CA ALA A 39 -3.08 -16.22 -8.60
C ALA A 39 -1.64 -16.46 -8.10
N THR A 40 -0.81 -17.13 -8.89
CA THR A 40 0.61 -17.35 -8.57
C THR A 40 1.42 -16.07 -8.72
N ASP A 41 1.06 -15.23 -9.69
CA ASP A 41 1.70 -13.92 -9.89
C ASP A 41 1.43 -12.97 -8.73
N LEU A 42 0.23 -12.99 -8.13
CA LEU A 42 -0.07 -12.22 -6.91
C LEU A 42 0.83 -12.61 -5.74
N VAL A 43 1.09 -13.91 -5.56
CA VAL A 43 2.02 -14.39 -4.52
C VAL A 43 3.44 -13.91 -4.80
N THR A 44 3.86 -13.92 -6.07
CA THR A 44 5.18 -13.43 -6.48
C THR A 44 5.31 -11.93 -6.28
N LEU A 45 4.27 -11.17 -6.65
CA LEU A 45 4.18 -9.72 -6.43
C LEU A 45 4.31 -9.40 -4.94
N ALA A 46 3.53 -10.05 -4.09
CA ALA A 46 3.58 -9.84 -2.64
C ALA A 46 5.01 -10.03 -2.06
N LYS A 47 5.70 -11.09 -2.49
CA LYS A 47 7.09 -11.37 -2.10
C LYS A 47 8.04 -10.27 -2.55
N GLN A 48 7.90 -9.79 -3.79
CA GLN A 48 8.76 -8.73 -4.33
C GLN A 48 8.53 -7.38 -3.65
N LEU A 49 7.27 -7.03 -3.34
CA LEU A 49 6.94 -5.80 -2.61
C LEU A 49 7.58 -5.81 -1.22
N CYS A 50 7.45 -6.92 -0.49
CA CYS A 50 8.06 -7.10 0.82
C CYS A 50 9.60 -7.03 0.76
N ALA A 51 10.23 -7.78 -0.15
CA ALA A 51 11.69 -7.84 -0.26
C ALA A 51 12.35 -6.50 -0.63
N ARG A 52 11.57 -5.57 -1.21
CA ARG A 52 12.04 -4.27 -1.68
C ARG A 52 11.53 -3.09 -0.83
N ASP A 53 10.84 -3.39 0.27
CA ASP A 53 10.12 -2.45 1.13
C ASP A 53 9.29 -1.43 0.32
N ILE A 54 8.48 -1.96 -0.61
CA ILE A 54 7.53 -1.16 -1.39
C ILE A 54 6.17 -1.28 -0.72
N LYS A 55 5.59 -0.13 -0.34
CA LYS A 55 4.25 -0.09 0.25
C LYS A 55 3.19 -0.33 -0.83
N LEU A 56 2.15 -1.06 -0.48
CA LEU A 56 1.03 -1.35 -1.36
C LEU A 56 -0.17 -0.49 -0.99
N VAL A 57 -0.74 0.21 -1.97
CA VAL A 57 -1.93 1.03 -1.80
C VAL A 57 -2.98 0.59 -2.80
N PHE A 58 -4.17 0.28 -2.32
CA PHE A 58 -5.33 0.05 -3.17
C PHE A 58 -6.02 1.39 -3.43
N VAL A 59 -6.32 1.70 -4.69
CA VAL A 59 -7.01 2.91 -5.10
C VAL A 59 -8.17 2.48 -5.99
N THR A 60 -9.39 2.54 -5.47
CA THR A 60 -10.54 1.89 -6.12
C THR A 60 -11.82 2.70 -5.95
N GLY A 61 -12.77 2.50 -6.86
CA GLY A 61 -14.14 2.99 -6.72
C GLY A 61 -15.00 2.16 -5.76
N ARG A 62 -14.51 1.01 -5.30
CA ARG A 62 -15.20 0.16 -4.32
C ARG A 62 -15.36 0.85 -2.96
N HIS A 63 -16.47 0.58 -2.29
CA HIS A 63 -16.64 0.87 -0.86
C HIS A 63 -15.76 -0.08 -0.03
N PHE A 64 -15.29 0.36 1.14
CA PHE A 64 -14.32 -0.38 1.97
C PHE A 64 -14.70 -1.85 2.25
N ALA A 65 -15.94 -2.12 2.67
CA ALA A 65 -16.40 -3.49 2.94
C ALA A 65 -16.27 -4.43 1.72
N SER A 66 -16.44 -3.91 0.51
CA SER A 66 -16.27 -4.68 -0.73
C SER A 66 -14.80 -4.88 -1.12
N VAL A 67 -13.89 -4.04 -0.62
CA VAL A 67 -12.45 -4.25 -0.70
C VAL A 67 -12.03 -5.37 0.24
N GLU A 68 -12.51 -5.36 1.49
CA GLU A 68 -12.24 -6.45 2.44
C GLU A 68 -12.71 -7.81 1.91
N ALA A 69 -13.90 -7.86 1.34
CA ALA A 69 -14.41 -9.06 0.68
C ALA A 69 -13.49 -9.52 -0.47
N ALA A 70 -13.06 -8.60 -1.35
CA ALA A 70 -12.19 -8.92 -2.48
C ALA A 70 -10.81 -9.44 -2.05
N ILE A 71 -10.25 -8.90 -0.96
CA ILE A 71 -8.99 -9.38 -0.38
C ILE A 71 -9.11 -10.87 -0.02
N VAL A 72 -10.20 -11.26 0.65
CA VAL A 72 -10.43 -12.63 1.08
C VAL A 72 -10.73 -13.53 -0.13
N GLU A 73 -11.65 -13.11 -0.99
CA GLU A 73 -12.13 -13.88 -2.13
C GLU A 73 -10.99 -14.20 -3.12
N HIS A 74 -10.19 -13.19 -3.46
CA HIS A 74 -9.12 -13.32 -4.46
C HIS A 74 -7.73 -13.52 -3.85
N ARG A 75 -7.64 -13.63 -2.51
CA ARG A 75 -6.39 -13.78 -1.76
C ARG A 75 -5.36 -12.70 -2.13
N LEU A 76 -5.83 -11.46 -2.24
CA LEU A 76 -4.98 -10.34 -2.61
C LEU A 76 -3.93 -10.09 -1.52
N PRO A 77 -2.73 -9.56 -1.89
CA PRO A 77 -1.79 -9.06 -0.90
C PRO A 77 -2.45 -7.97 -0.06
N LEU A 78 -2.29 -8.04 1.26
CA LEU A 78 -2.88 -7.05 2.15
C LEU A 78 -2.19 -5.68 1.95
N PRO A 79 -2.94 -4.62 1.63
CA PRO A 79 -2.38 -3.29 1.39
C PRO A 79 -2.04 -2.58 2.70
N ASP A 80 -1.11 -1.64 2.65
CA ASP A 80 -0.81 -0.72 3.74
C ASP A 80 -1.88 0.39 3.86
N TRP A 81 -2.45 0.79 2.73
CA TRP A 81 -3.49 1.81 2.65
C TRP A 81 -4.57 1.42 1.66
N VAL A 82 -5.81 1.85 1.92
CA VAL A 82 -6.92 1.70 0.99
C VAL A 82 -7.56 3.06 0.77
N ILE A 83 -7.58 3.50 -0.47
CA ILE A 83 -8.29 4.68 -0.94
C ILE A 83 -9.52 4.15 -1.67
N CYS A 84 -10.69 4.33 -1.05
CA CYS A 84 -11.99 3.86 -1.52
C CYS A 84 -12.77 5.02 -2.15
N ASP A 85 -13.96 4.70 -2.66
CA ASP A 85 -14.99 5.71 -2.97
C ASP A 85 -14.47 6.79 -3.93
N VAL A 86 -13.68 6.35 -4.92
CA VAL A 86 -13.06 7.21 -5.94
C VAL A 86 -12.20 8.33 -5.32
N GLY A 87 -11.54 8.05 -4.19
CA GLY A 87 -10.64 8.99 -3.54
C GLY A 87 -11.22 9.76 -2.36
N THR A 88 -12.47 9.52 -1.99
CA THR A 88 -13.15 10.28 -0.93
C THR A 88 -13.03 9.65 0.46
N THR A 89 -12.55 8.41 0.56
CA THR A 89 -12.38 7.73 1.84
C THR A 89 -11.03 7.03 1.92
N ILE A 90 -10.32 7.21 3.03
CA ILE A 90 -8.95 6.70 3.21
C ILE A 90 -8.85 5.86 4.48
N TYR A 91 -8.34 4.65 4.33
CA TYR A 91 -8.03 3.73 5.43
C TYR A 91 -6.53 3.44 5.51
N GLU A 92 -6.01 3.40 6.73
CA GLU A 92 -4.65 2.96 7.05
C GLU A 92 -4.70 1.60 7.76
N ARG A 93 -3.91 0.64 7.28
CA ARG A 93 -3.73 -0.64 7.97
C ARG A 93 -2.86 -0.47 9.20
N GLN A 94 -3.41 -0.85 10.34
CA GLN A 94 -2.74 -0.81 11.64
C GLN A 94 -1.89 -2.08 11.87
N THR A 95 -1.05 -2.06 12.90
CA THR A 95 -0.17 -3.18 13.25
C THR A 95 -0.91 -4.43 13.72
N ASP A 96 -2.14 -4.29 14.20
CA ASP A 96 -3.05 -5.39 14.56
C ASP A 96 -3.85 -5.94 13.37
N HIS A 97 -3.49 -5.53 12.16
CA HIS A 97 -4.16 -5.86 10.89
C HIS A 97 -5.57 -5.26 10.71
N SER A 98 -6.05 -4.45 11.65
CA SER A 98 -7.28 -3.66 11.46
C SER A 98 -7.04 -2.51 10.49
N PHE A 99 -8.12 -1.97 9.93
CA PHE A 99 -8.09 -0.75 9.14
C PHE A 99 -8.77 0.39 9.89
N LYS A 100 -8.08 1.53 9.98
CA LYS A 100 -8.60 2.76 10.58
C LYS A 100 -8.90 3.78 9.49
N GLN A 101 -10.14 4.26 9.43
CA GLN A 101 -10.49 5.37 8.56
C GLN A 101 -9.85 6.67 9.06
N LEU A 102 -9.23 7.42 8.16
CA LEU A 102 -8.61 8.72 8.44
C LEU A 102 -9.38 9.90 7.84
N ALA A 103 -10.03 9.69 6.69
CA ALA A 103 -10.85 10.67 5.97
C ALA A 103 -12.08 9.97 5.41
#